data_AF-A0A2D7ALF0-F1
#
_entry.id   AF-A0A2D7ALF0-F1
#
_cell.length_a   1.000
_cell.length_b   1.000
_cell.length_c   1.000
_cell.angle_alpha   90.00
_cell.angle_beta   90.00
_cell.angle_gamma   90.00
#
_symmetry.space_group_name_H-M   'P 1'
#
loop_
_entity.id
_entity.type
_entity.pdbx_description
1 polymer ?
#
loop_
_entity_poly.entity_id
_entity_poly.type
_entity_poly.pdbx_seq_one_letter_code
_entity_poly.pdbx_strand_id
1 'polypeptide(L)'
;MPKIKKICSEIFCIKRIINHSIPKINFTFAEKGKKGFENDSGYGVYYLKFFNEIIYIGSYCAEGSVVKQRWWTHIASISARFVEINFLKQEKPSLKNILNNDAFEIEVFLKKQKEKFLEKYTDIFVNRNFKEEIFEPLNNLKSSDKQNLSLLLGDGSCMTFPHRIRCVNKYWNDIKDFNEDDLLNSYIFYYHKISKDEKIFLNLSNFLYSNSYDKKIKDKFFKGYIEESIINNFSPCGNKKKDIKNFILPSLVLKDADNFINLVCDDIKSTTNKL
;
A
#
# COMPACT_ATOMS: atom_id res chain seq x y z
N MET A 1 -6.87 4.22 24.06
CA MET A 1 -6.79 3.44 22.81
C MET A 1 -5.34 3.14 22.47
N PRO A 2 -4.96 1.88 22.19
CA PRO A 2 -3.59 1.54 21.84
C PRO A 2 -3.25 2.08 20.44
N LYS A 3 -2.36 3.08 20.41
CA LYS A 3 -1.61 3.44 19.20
C LYS A 3 -0.43 2.50 19.10
N ILE A 4 -0.28 1.84 17.96
CA ILE A 4 0.84 0.96 17.71
C ILE A 4 1.77 1.63 16.71
N LYS A 5 3.03 1.82 17.10
CA LYS A 5 4.11 2.32 16.25
C LYS A 5 5.07 1.17 15.99
N LYS A 6 5.43 0.95 14.73
CA LYS A 6 6.41 -0.05 14.29
C LYS A 6 7.34 0.54 13.24
N ILE A 7 8.64 0.44 13.46
CA ILE A 7 9.63 0.70 12.40
C ILE A 7 9.64 -0.51 11.46
N CYS A 8 9.83 -0.33 10.15
CA CYS A 8 9.71 -1.47 9.23
C CYS A 8 10.76 -2.56 9.48
N SER A 9 11.94 -2.20 9.96
CA SER A 9 13.00 -3.14 10.36
C SER A 9 12.60 -4.03 11.55
N GLU A 10 11.63 -3.62 12.36
CA GLU A 10 11.10 -4.43 13.48
C GLU A 10 10.13 -5.53 13.02
N ILE A 11 9.57 -5.39 11.80
CA ILE A 11 8.45 -6.22 11.32
C ILE A 11 8.72 -6.92 10.00
N PHE A 12 9.74 -6.49 9.25
CA PHE A 12 10.11 -7.08 7.97
C PHE A 12 11.60 -7.40 7.92
N CYS A 13 11.91 -8.47 7.21
CA CYS A 13 13.26 -8.82 6.81
C CYS A 13 13.28 -8.94 5.29
N ILE A 14 14.23 -8.26 4.64
CA ILE A 14 14.37 -8.25 3.18
C ILE A 14 15.77 -8.73 2.80
N LYS A 15 15.89 -9.26 1.59
CA LYS A 15 17.16 -9.68 0.99
C LYS A 15 17.38 -8.90 -0.28
N ARG A 16 18.62 -8.46 -0.50
CA ARG A 16 19.04 -8.01 -1.82
C ARG A 16 19.15 -9.18 -2.78
N ILE A 17 18.73 -8.93 -4.01
CA ILE A 17 18.85 -9.84 -5.14
C ILE A 17 19.41 -9.09 -6.34
N ILE A 18 19.99 -9.83 -7.28
CA ILE A 18 20.49 -9.28 -8.53
C ILE A 18 19.39 -9.41 -9.58
N ASN A 19 18.93 -8.28 -10.11
CA ASN A 19 18.02 -8.25 -11.24
C ASN A 19 18.72 -7.59 -12.43
N HIS A 20 19.18 -8.39 -13.39
CA HIS A 20 19.95 -7.88 -14.52
C HIS A 20 19.12 -7.00 -15.47
N SER A 21 17.84 -7.32 -15.67
CA SER A 21 16.99 -6.52 -16.58
C SER A 21 16.57 -5.20 -15.92
N ILE A 22 16.37 -5.18 -14.60
CA ILE A 22 15.94 -3.98 -13.86
C ILE A 22 16.72 -3.86 -12.53
N PRO A 23 17.96 -3.34 -12.54
CA PRO A 23 18.87 -3.38 -11.38
C PRO A 23 18.37 -2.70 -10.11
N LYS A 24 17.40 -1.80 -10.21
CA LYS A 24 16.81 -1.08 -9.07
C LYS A 24 15.65 -1.82 -8.40
N ILE A 25 15.07 -2.83 -9.07
CA ILE A 25 14.15 -3.80 -8.45
C ILE A 25 14.98 -4.95 -7.91
N ASN A 26 15.58 -4.72 -6.76
CA ASN A 26 16.66 -5.53 -6.20
C ASN A 26 16.41 -6.04 -4.78
N PHE A 27 15.17 -5.99 -4.29
CA PHE A 27 14.78 -6.57 -3.01
C PHE A 27 13.71 -7.65 -3.15
N THR A 28 13.69 -8.56 -2.19
CA THR A 28 12.60 -9.52 -1.96
C THR A 28 12.42 -9.68 -0.44
N PHE A 29 11.23 -10.08 0.00
CA PHE A 29 11.04 -10.40 1.42
C PHE A 29 11.73 -11.74 1.75
N ALA A 30 12.63 -11.71 2.73
CA ALA A 30 13.42 -12.86 3.19
C ALA A 30 12.55 -14.00 3.70
N GLU A 31 11.50 -13.62 4.43
CA GLU A 31 10.41 -14.47 4.84
C GLU A 31 9.13 -13.73 4.46
N LYS A 32 8.33 -14.27 3.53
CA LYS A 32 7.02 -13.72 3.22
C LYS A 32 6.11 -13.93 4.45
N GLY A 33 6.12 -12.95 5.35
CA GLY A 33 5.29 -12.88 6.55
C GLY A 33 5.80 -13.65 7.77
N LYS A 34 6.52 -12.96 8.67
CA LYS A 34 6.56 -13.23 10.13
C LYS A 34 6.71 -11.90 10.87
N LYS A 35 6.30 -11.71 12.13
CA LYS A 35 5.10 -12.19 12.82
C LYS A 35 4.14 -11.00 12.81
N GLY A 36 2.82 -11.25 12.69
CA GLY A 36 1.89 -10.21 13.14
C GLY A 36 2.22 -9.89 14.59
N PHE A 37 2.00 -8.65 15.03
CA PHE A 37 2.15 -8.32 16.45
C PHE A 37 0.81 -8.54 17.18
N GLU A 38 0.85 -8.64 18.50
CA GLU A 38 -0.37 -8.75 19.28
C GLU A 38 -1.30 -7.57 18.98
N ASN A 39 -2.59 -7.86 18.79
CA ASN A 39 -3.61 -6.86 18.47
C ASN A 39 -3.46 -6.18 17.10
N ASP A 40 -2.81 -6.81 16.12
CA ASP A 40 -2.66 -6.27 14.76
C ASP A 40 -3.82 -6.59 13.79
N SER A 41 -4.95 -7.03 14.33
CA SER A 41 -6.19 -7.32 13.61
C SER A 41 -7.35 -6.41 14.03
N GLY A 42 -8.41 -6.35 13.21
CA GLY A 42 -9.65 -5.64 13.52
C GLY A 42 -9.81 -4.30 12.79
N TYR A 43 -10.82 -3.54 13.19
CA TYR A 43 -11.09 -2.22 12.63
C TYR A 43 -10.06 -1.20 13.13
N GLY A 44 -9.46 -0.47 12.20
CA GLY A 44 -8.56 0.63 12.54
C GLY A 44 -8.03 1.36 11.32
N VAL A 45 -7.41 2.50 11.57
CA VAL A 45 -6.71 3.30 10.55
C VAL A 45 -5.21 3.14 10.76
N TYR A 46 -4.49 2.83 9.70
CA TYR A 46 -3.03 2.89 9.68
C TYR A 46 -2.54 4.00 8.77
N TYR A 47 -1.36 4.51 9.07
CA TYR A 47 -0.65 5.43 8.20
C TYR A 47 0.83 5.07 8.16
N LEU A 48 1.46 5.37 7.03
CA LEU A 48 2.86 5.13 6.75
C LEU A 48 3.57 6.48 6.66
N LYS A 49 4.67 6.61 7.38
CA LYS A 49 5.62 7.70 7.22
C LYS A 49 6.85 7.23 6.46
N PHE A 50 7.37 8.10 5.61
CA PHE A 50 8.73 8.04 5.07
C PHE A 50 9.51 9.19 5.67
N PHE A 51 10.56 8.86 6.43
CA PHE A 51 11.13 9.76 7.43
C PHE A 51 10.02 10.35 8.33
N ASN A 52 9.76 11.65 8.25
CA ASN A 52 8.74 12.33 9.06
C ASN A 52 7.47 12.71 8.27
N GLU A 53 7.46 12.52 6.95
CA GLU A 53 6.33 12.84 6.08
C GLU A 53 5.34 11.68 5.99
N ILE A 54 4.04 11.97 6.10
CA ILE A 54 3.00 10.96 5.86
C ILE A 54 2.82 10.78 4.37
N ILE A 55 2.98 9.54 3.94
CA ILE A 55 2.95 9.18 2.54
C ILE A 55 1.77 8.28 2.17
N TYR A 56 1.15 7.63 3.15
CA TYR A 56 -0.03 6.80 2.92
C TYR A 56 -0.91 6.73 4.17
N ILE A 57 -2.23 6.73 3.97
CA ILE A 57 -3.25 6.44 4.97
C ILE A 57 -4.16 5.33 4.42
N GLY A 58 -4.56 4.38 5.26
CA GLY A 58 -5.56 3.38 4.88
C GLY A 58 -6.24 2.76 6.08
N SER A 59 -7.35 2.08 5.85
CA SER A 59 -8.05 1.30 6.87
C SER A 59 -7.78 -0.19 6.76
N TYR A 60 -7.91 -0.86 7.90
CA TYR A 60 -7.96 -2.30 8.01
C TYR A 60 -9.25 -2.69 8.73
N CYS A 61 -9.96 -3.70 8.21
CA CYS A 61 -11.32 -4.09 8.63
C CYS A 61 -11.47 -5.63 8.69
N ALA A 62 -10.37 -6.36 8.91
CA ALA A 62 -10.35 -7.82 8.82
C ALA A 62 -9.74 -8.47 10.07
N GLU A 63 -9.97 -9.79 10.20
CA GLU A 63 -9.60 -10.57 11.40
C GLU A 63 -8.15 -11.05 11.39
N GLY A 64 -7.43 -10.87 10.27
CA GLY A 64 -6.02 -11.24 10.15
C GLY A 64 -5.06 -10.13 10.57
N SER A 65 -3.79 -10.37 10.39
CA SER A 65 -2.73 -9.38 10.65
C SER A 65 -2.69 -8.32 9.55
N VAL A 66 -2.80 -7.04 9.92
CA VAL A 66 -2.61 -5.90 9.01
C VAL A 66 -1.21 -5.91 8.40
N VAL A 67 -0.20 -6.36 9.14
CA VAL A 67 1.18 -6.50 8.67
C VAL A 67 1.24 -7.47 7.49
N LYS A 68 0.68 -8.68 7.69
CA LYS A 68 0.71 -9.76 6.70
C LYS A 68 -0.18 -9.51 5.48
N GLN A 69 -1.24 -8.72 5.64
CA GLN A 69 -2.22 -8.52 4.58
C GLN A 69 -2.11 -7.18 3.84
N ARG A 70 -1.48 -6.17 4.44
CA ARG A 70 -1.46 -4.81 3.89
C ARG A 70 -0.08 -4.15 3.89
N TRP A 71 0.62 -4.15 5.01
CA TRP A 71 1.80 -3.29 5.16
C TRP A 71 2.97 -3.70 4.25
N TRP A 72 3.22 -5.00 4.08
CA TRP A 72 4.29 -5.46 3.18
C TRP A 72 4.02 -5.03 1.73
N THR A 73 2.77 -5.12 1.27
CA THR A 73 2.36 -4.65 -0.06
C THR A 73 2.60 -3.16 -0.22
N HIS A 74 2.34 -2.37 0.84
CA HIS A 74 2.60 -0.93 0.80
C HIS A 74 4.08 -0.63 0.67
N ILE A 75 4.94 -1.22 1.51
CA ILE A 75 6.40 -1.02 1.40
C ILE A 75 6.92 -1.42 0.02
N ALA A 76 6.50 -2.57 -0.48
CA ALA A 76 6.89 -3.03 -1.81
C ALA A 76 6.48 -2.04 -2.90
N SER A 77 5.22 -1.63 -2.90
CA SER A 77 4.65 -0.77 -3.95
C SER A 77 5.06 0.71 -3.86
N ILE A 78 5.35 1.23 -2.65
CA ILE A 78 5.76 2.62 -2.41
C ILE A 78 7.28 2.81 -2.52
N SER A 79 8.07 1.74 -2.42
CA SER A 79 9.49 1.81 -2.77
C SER A 79 9.74 1.45 -4.25
N ALA A 80 8.87 0.64 -4.86
CA ALA A 80 9.05 0.09 -6.20
C ALA A 80 10.39 -0.63 -6.41
N ARG A 81 11.00 -1.16 -5.34
CA ARG A 81 12.29 -1.88 -5.38
C ARG A 81 12.18 -3.39 -5.18
N PHE A 82 10.96 -3.91 -5.04
CA PHE A 82 10.70 -5.31 -4.70
C PHE A 82 10.26 -6.12 -5.92
N VAL A 83 10.78 -7.35 -6.07
CA VAL A 83 10.36 -8.22 -7.19
C VAL A 83 8.93 -8.73 -7.09
N GLU A 84 8.32 -8.63 -5.91
CA GLU A 84 6.93 -9.04 -5.71
C GLU A 84 5.92 -8.08 -6.36
N ILE A 85 6.32 -6.84 -6.68
CA ILE A 85 5.39 -5.83 -7.20
C ILE A 85 4.91 -6.20 -8.60
N ASN A 86 3.70 -5.72 -8.94
CA ASN A 86 3.24 -5.72 -10.32
C ASN A 86 2.54 -4.40 -10.70
N PHE A 87 2.79 -3.90 -11.90
CA PHE A 87 2.24 -2.62 -12.36
C PHE A 87 0.86 -2.77 -13.02
N LEU A 88 0.61 -3.91 -13.64
CA LEU A 88 -0.68 -4.33 -14.18
C LEU A 88 -1.11 -5.66 -13.58
N LYS A 89 -2.42 -5.87 -13.53
CA LYS A 89 -3.04 -7.11 -13.08
C LYS A 89 -3.40 -7.96 -14.27
N GLN A 90 -3.01 -9.23 -14.24
CA GLN A 90 -3.29 -10.20 -15.29
C GLN A 90 -3.94 -11.46 -14.70
N GLU A 91 -5.28 -11.53 -14.74
CA GLU A 91 -6.04 -12.67 -14.22
C GLU A 91 -6.32 -13.74 -15.28
N LYS A 92 -6.65 -13.33 -16.51
CA LYS A 92 -7.08 -14.23 -17.58
C LYS A 92 -6.56 -13.78 -18.95
N PRO A 93 -5.79 -14.62 -19.66
CA PRO A 93 -5.15 -15.86 -19.17
C PRO A 93 -4.17 -15.57 -18.02
N SER A 94 -3.90 -16.55 -17.16
CA SER A 94 -2.91 -16.37 -16.08
C SER A 94 -1.51 -16.17 -16.67
N LEU A 95 -0.64 -15.45 -15.97
CA LEU A 95 0.74 -15.26 -16.43
C LEU A 95 1.44 -16.59 -16.69
N LYS A 96 1.26 -17.59 -15.82
CA LYS A 96 1.83 -18.93 -16.00
C LYS A 96 1.43 -19.55 -17.34
N ASN A 97 0.17 -19.39 -17.75
CA ASN A 97 -0.30 -19.92 -19.03
C ASN A 97 0.31 -19.13 -20.20
N ILE A 98 0.40 -17.80 -20.09
CA ILE A 98 1.07 -16.96 -21.11
C ILE A 98 2.52 -17.38 -21.29
N LEU A 99 3.24 -17.65 -20.20
CA LEU A 99 4.66 -18.02 -20.23
C LEU A 99 4.95 -19.39 -20.86
N ASN A 100 3.92 -20.21 -21.07
CA ASN A 100 4.03 -21.51 -21.74
C ASN A 100 3.86 -21.41 -23.27
N ASN A 101 3.44 -20.26 -23.78
CA ASN A 101 3.31 -20.03 -25.22
C ASN A 101 4.68 -19.79 -25.87
N ASP A 102 4.72 -19.78 -27.21
CA ASP A 102 5.91 -19.41 -27.95
C ASP A 102 6.25 -17.90 -27.80
N ALA A 103 7.48 -17.55 -28.18
CA ALA A 103 7.98 -16.19 -28.02
C ALA A 103 7.16 -15.15 -28.79
N PHE A 104 6.65 -15.48 -29.98
CA PHE A 104 5.89 -14.57 -30.81
C PHE A 104 4.55 -14.23 -30.17
N GLU A 105 3.82 -15.22 -29.67
CA GLU A 105 2.56 -14.99 -28.96
C GLU A 105 2.75 -14.14 -27.68
N ILE A 106 3.83 -14.39 -26.94
CA ILE A 106 4.18 -13.58 -25.76
C ILE A 106 4.45 -12.12 -26.18
N GLU A 107 5.20 -11.87 -27.25
CA GLU A 107 5.47 -10.50 -27.73
C GLU A 107 4.19 -9.76 -28.15
N VAL A 108 3.30 -10.42 -28.91
CA VAL A 108 2.02 -9.84 -29.31
C VAL A 108 1.18 -9.46 -28.09
N PHE A 109 1.18 -10.31 -27.06
CA PHE A 109 0.51 -10.04 -25.80
C PHE A 109 1.17 -8.89 -25.05
N LEU A 110 2.50 -8.89 -24.93
CA LEU A 110 3.27 -7.86 -24.24
C LEU A 110 3.05 -6.48 -24.85
N LYS A 111 3.00 -6.38 -26.19
CA LYS A 111 2.72 -5.11 -26.87
C LYS A 111 1.43 -4.46 -26.36
N LYS A 112 0.33 -5.22 -26.30
CA LYS A 112 -0.97 -4.73 -25.80
C LYS A 112 -0.92 -4.31 -24.33
N GLN A 113 -0.14 -5.00 -23.51
CA GLN A 113 -0.03 -4.67 -22.10
C GLN A 113 0.88 -3.46 -21.86
N LYS A 114 1.93 -3.30 -22.67
CA LYS A 114 2.77 -2.10 -22.64
C LYS A 114 1.98 -0.85 -23.02
N GLU A 115 1.08 -0.93 -24.01
CA GLU A 115 0.16 0.17 -24.33
C GLU A 115 -0.69 0.58 -23.10
N LYS A 116 -1.25 -0.38 -22.37
CA LYS A 116 -1.99 -0.11 -21.11
C LYS A 116 -1.10 0.45 -20.00
N PHE A 117 0.14 -0.03 -19.91
CA PHE A 117 1.10 0.47 -18.95
C PHE A 117 1.44 1.94 -19.22
N LEU A 118 1.70 2.28 -20.49
CA LEU A 118 1.92 3.65 -20.93
C LEU A 118 0.70 4.53 -20.62
N GLU A 119 -0.51 4.10 -21.01
CA GLU A 119 -1.75 4.85 -20.72
C GLU A 119 -1.92 5.12 -19.23
N LYS A 120 -1.66 4.12 -18.38
CA LYS A 120 -1.88 4.22 -16.94
C LYS A 120 -0.84 5.08 -16.21
N TYR A 121 0.40 5.15 -16.71
CA TYR A 121 1.50 5.73 -15.94
C TYR A 121 2.33 6.82 -16.63
N THR A 122 2.19 7.08 -17.93
CA THR A 122 3.06 8.07 -18.63
C THR A 122 3.13 9.42 -17.92
N ASP A 123 1.99 9.94 -17.47
CA ASP A 123 1.91 11.25 -16.78
C ASP A 123 2.39 11.24 -15.32
N ILE A 124 2.81 10.08 -14.81
CA ILE A 124 3.23 9.90 -13.42
C ILE A 124 4.76 9.92 -13.33
N PHE A 125 5.45 9.49 -14.38
CA PHE A 125 6.91 9.36 -14.39
C PHE A 125 7.60 10.69 -14.71
N VAL A 126 7.50 11.67 -13.81
CA VAL A 126 8.13 12.99 -13.97
C VAL A 126 9.59 13.03 -13.51
N ASN A 127 9.96 12.25 -12.49
CA ASN A 127 11.36 12.05 -12.11
C ASN A 127 12.13 11.27 -13.20
N ARG A 128 13.14 11.92 -13.79
CA ARG A 128 13.98 11.37 -14.86
C ARG A 128 14.69 10.07 -14.47
N ASN A 129 15.33 10.04 -13.30
CA ASN A 129 16.05 8.85 -12.84
C ASN A 129 15.09 7.68 -12.63
N PHE A 130 13.91 7.91 -12.05
CA PHE A 130 12.93 6.84 -11.87
C PHE A 130 12.39 6.32 -13.20
N LYS A 131 12.21 7.21 -14.18
CA LYS A 131 11.81 6.84 -15.53
C LYS A 131 12.87 5.94 -16.19
N GLU A 132 14.12 6.39 -16.21
CA GLU A 132 15.24 5.66 -16.83
C GLU A 132 15.54 4.33 -16.11
N GLU A 133 15.43 4.28 -14.78
CA GLU A 133 15.86 3.13 -13.98
C GLU A 133 14.75 2.08 -13.73
N ILE A 134 13.47 2.45 -13.88
CA ILE A 134 12.32 1.57 -13.62
C ILE A 134 11.35 1.51 -14.80
N PHE A 135 10.83 2.65 -15.26
CA PHE A 135 9.79 2.68 -16.29
C PHE A 135 10.26 2.16 -17.64
N GLU A 136 11.37 2.68 -18.14
CA GLU A 136 11.91 2.31 -19.45
C GLU A 136 12.33 0.83 -19.49
N PRO A 137 13.02 0.27 -18.47
CA PRO A 137 13.28 -1.16 -18.39
C PRO A 137 12.01 -2.01 -18.42
N LEU A 138 10.96 -1.64 -17.67
CA LEU A 138 9.67 -2.34 -17.71
C LEU A 138 9.02 -2.29 -19.10
N ASN A 139 9.06 -1.12 -19.76
CA ASN A 139 8.52 -0.95 -21.10
C ASN A 139 9.34 -1.69 -22.17
N ASN A 140 10.60 -1.99 -21.90
CA ASN A 140 11.52 -2.67 -22.81
C ASN A 140 11.64 -4.18 -22.57
N LEU A 141 10.96 -4.74 -21.55
CA LEU A 141 10.93 -6.18 -21.30
C LEU A 141 10.51 -6.98 -22.54
N LYS A 142 11.23 -8.06 -22.83
CA LYS A 142 10.95 -8.95 -23.96
C LYS A 142 10.37 -10.27 -23.49
N SER A 143 9.85 -11.06 -24.41
CA SER A 143 9.40 -12.45 -24.19
C SER A 143 10.49 -13.33 -23.58
N SER A 144 11.77 -13.03 -23.82
CA SER A 144 12.91 -13.69 -23.19
C SER A 144 13.07 -13.39 -21.70
N ASP A 145 12.55 -12.25 -21.21
CA ASP A 145 12.66 -11.82 -19.80
C ASP A 145 11.58 -12.46 -18.90
N LYS A 146 11.30 -13.76 -19.08
CA LYS A 146 10.15 -14.45 -18.45
C LYS A 146 10.04 -14.21 -16.93
N GLN A 147 11.16 -14.12 -16.22
CA GLN A 147 11.20 -13.87 -14.78
C GLN A 147 10.67 -12.47 -14.42
N ASN A 148 11.01 -11.46 -15.22
CA ASN A 148 10.64 -10.07 -15.00
C ASN A 148 9.27 -9.70 -15.58
N LEU A 149 8.67 -10.54 -16.43
CA LEU A 149 7.31 -10.30 -16.92
C LEU A 149 6.28 -10.23 -15.79
N SER A 150 6.54 -10.88 -14.65
CA SER A 150 5.71 -10.78 -13.44
C SER A 150 5.66 -9.37 -12.85
N LEU A 151 6.71 -8.55 -13.04
CA LEU A 151 6.75 -7.15 -12.62
C LEU A 151 5.76 -6.30 -13.42
N LEU A 152 5.57 -6.62 -14.69
CA LEU A 152 4.56 -5.94 -15.50
C LEU A 152 3.17 -6.57 -15.28
N LEU A 153 3.07 -7.90 -15.22
CA LEU A 153 1.85 -8.70 -15.43
C LEU A 153 1.54 -9.68 -14.29
N GLY A 154 1.61 -9.24 -13.05
CA GLY A 154 1.36 -10.10 -11.90
C GLY A 154 -0.12 -10.50 -11.72
N ASP A 155 -0.35 -11.46 -10.84
CA ASP A 155 -1.67 -11.95 -10.44
C ASP A 155 -2.48 -10.96 -9.58
N GLY A 156 -1.85 -9.86 -9.18
CA GLY A 156 -2.44 -8.79 -8.38
C GLY A 156 -2.17 -8.85 -6.88
N SER A 157 -1.42 -9.85 -6.39
CA SER A 157 -1.08 -10.00 -4.97
C SER A 157 -0.36 -8.78 -4.36
N CYS A 158 0.56 -8.18 -5.11
CA CYS A 158 1.23 -6.92 -4.77
C CYS A 158 1.11 -5.89 -5.91
N MET A 159 -0.13 -5.64 -6.34
CA MET A 159 -0.40 -4.65 -7.38
C MET A 159 -0.11 -3.24 -6.90
N THR A 160 0.64 -2.51 -7.73
CA THR A 160 0.91 -1.10 -7.53
C THR A 160 -0.13 -0.23 -8.21
N PHE A 161 -0.42 0.90 -7.59
CA PHE A 161 -1.41 1.87 -8.06
C PHE A 161 -0.73 3.20 -8.44
N PRO A 162 -1.31 3.95 -9.39
CA PRO A 162 -0.83 5.28 -9.82
C PRO A 162 -0.37 6.19 -8.69
N HIS A 163 -1.16 6.34 -7.63
CA HIS A 163 -0.84 7.21 -6.50
C HIS A 163 0.37 6.72 -5.68
N ARG A 164 0.58 5.41 -5.55
CA ARG A 164 1.78 4.88 -4.88
C ARG A 164 3.02 5.11 -5.74
N ILE A 165 2.88 4.97 -7.07
CA ILE A 165 3.94 5.34 -8.03
C ILE A 165 4.29 6.82 -7.96
N ARG A 166 3.30 7.71 -7.83
CA ARG A 166 3.56 9.15 -7.62
C ARG A 166 4.42 9.39 -6.38
N CYS A 167 4.17 8.62 -5.32
CA CYS A 167 4.93 8.76 -4.10
C CYS A 167 6.39 8.32 -4.27
N VAL A 168 6.66 7.13 -4.82
CA VAL A 168 8.05 6.72 -5.11
C VAL A 168 8.74 7.66 -6.10
N ASN A 169 8.03 8.15 -7.12
CA ASN A 169 8.58 9.08 -8.10
C ASN A 169 9.11 10.36 -7.41
N LYS A 170 8.37 10.88 -6.41
CA LYS A 170 8.78 12.04 -5.60
C LYS A 170 10.10 11.79 -4.86
N TYR A 171 10.26 10.64 -4.20
CA TYR A 171 11.42 10.34 -3.33
C TYR A 171 12.48 9.46 -3.97
N TRP A 172 12.40 9.21 -5.29
CA TRP A 172 13.24 8.19 -5.92
C TRP A 172 14.73 8.43 -5.74
N ASN A 173 15.15 9.69 -5.90
CA ASN A 173 16.56 10.04 -5.76
C ASN A 173 17.09 9.84 -4.34
N ASP A 174 16.21 9.90 -3.34
CA ASP A 174 16.58 9.64 -1.96
C ASP A 174 16.72 8.14 -1.71
N ILE A 175 15.81 7.31 -2.27
CA ILE A 175 15.73 5.89 -1.91
C ILE A 175 16.43 4.92 -2.86
N LYS A 176 16.80 5.33 -4.08
CA LYS A 176 17.24 4.40 -5.15
C LYS A 176 18.53 3.65 -4.84
N ASP A 177 19.33 4.18 -3.92
CA ASP A 177 20.62 3.62 -3.52
C ASP A 177 20.62 3.04 -2.10
N PHE A 178 19.48 3.12 -1.39
CA PHE A 178 19.34 2.55 -0.05
C PHE A 178 19.72 1.07 -0.02
N ASN A 179 20.43 0.69 1.04
CA ASN A 179 20.56 -0.70 1.42
C ASN A 179 19.33 -1.21 2.18
N GLU A 180 19.39 -2.46 2.61
CA GLU A 180 18.31 -3.13 3.31
C GLU A 180 17.89 -2.38 4.60
N ASP A 181 18.88 -1.95 5.37
CA ASP A 181 18.69 -1.23 6.62
C ASP A 181 18.21 0.20 6.36
N ASP A 182 18.83 0.92 5.42
CA ASP A 182 18.40 2.27 5.04
C ASP A 182 16.92 2.26 4.62
N LEU A 183 16.54 1.29 3.79
CA LEU A 183 15.16 1.17 3.31
C LEU A 183 14.22 0.89 4.48
N LEU A 184 14.46 -0.15 5.28
CA LEU A 184 13.54 -0.53 6.35
C LEU A 184 13.50 0.48 7.51
N ASN A 185 14.59 1.19 7.80
CA ASN A 185 14.61 2.20 8.86
C ASN A 185 14.01 3.54 8.41
N SER A 186 13.91 3.79 7.10
CA SER A 186 13.28 5.01 6.57
C SER A 186 11.74 5.03 6.65
N TYR A 187 11.11 3.89 6.93
CA TYR A 187 9.65 3.77 6.98
C TYR A 187 9.14 3.41 8.37
N ILE A 188 8.09 4.11 8.80
CA ILE A 188 7.42 3.86 10.08
C ILE A 188 5.92 3.67 9.87
N PHE A 189 5.39 2.57 10.38
CA PHE A 189 3.96 2.30 10.41
C PHE A 189 3.34 2.70 11.75
N TYR A 190 2.14 3.25 11.64
CA TYR A 190 1.28 3.56 12.76
C TYR A 190 -0.07 2.88 12.57
N TYR A 191 -0.67 2.37 13.65
CA TYR A 191 -2.00 1.77 13.64
C TYR A 191 -2.81 2.25 14.84
N HIS A 192 -3.96 2.87 14.54
CA HIS A 192 -4.98 3.29 15.49
C HIS A 192 -6.11 2.27 15.42
N LYS A 193 -6.06 1.28 16.30
CA LYS A 193 -7.05 0.20 16.38
C LYS A 193 -8.21 0.59 17.27
N ILE A 194 -9.43 0.29 16.82
CA ILE A 194 -10.64 0.28 17.63
C ILE A 194 -10.88 -1.17 18.06
N SER A 195 -10.62 -1.46 19.33
CA SER A 195 -10.84 -2.80 19.90
C SER A 195 -12.33 -3.07 20.16
N LYS A 196 -12.72 -4.34 20.22
CA LYS A 196 -14.11 -4.74 20.50
C LYS A 196 -14.59 -4.27 21.87
N ASP A 197 -13.69 -4.20 22.84
CA ASP A 197 -13.89 -3.74 24.21
C ASP A 197 -13.55 -2.25 24.41
N GLU A 198 -13.44 -1.48 23.33
CA GLU A 198 -13.14 -0.05 23.39
C GLU A 198 -14.23 0.72 24.15
N LYS A 199 -13.79 1.49 25.16
CA LYS A 199 -14.67 2.25 26.06
C LYS A 199 -14.79 3.72 25.67
N ILE A 200 -13.76 4.28 25.02
CA ILE A 200 -13.75 5.70 24.62
C ILE A 200 -14.71 5.94 23.47
N PHE A 201 -14.73 5.03 22.49
CA PHE A 201 -15.57 5.09 21.29
C PHE A 201 -16.60 3.96 21.32
N LEU A 202 -17.34 3.84 22.43
CA LEU A 202 -18.18 2.69 22.74
C LEU A 202 -19.24 2.42 21.66
N ASN A 203 -19.93 3.45 21.17
CA ASN A 203 -21.00 3.29 20.19
C ASN A 203 -20.43 2.86 18.83
N LEU A 204 -19.30 3.45 18.45
CA LEU A 204 -18.59 3.06 17.24
C LEU A 204 -18.08 1.61 17.33
N SER A 205 -17.47 1.22 18.44
CA SER A 205 -17.02 -0.16 18.67
C SER A 205 -18.19 -1.15 18.60
N ASN A 206 -19.28 -0.87 19.33
CA ASN A 206 -20.48 -1.70 19.31
C ASN A 206 -21.04 -1.84 17.89
N PHE A 207 -21.12 -0.74 17.13
CA PHE A 207 -21.52 -0.78 15.73
C PHE A 207 -20.61 -1.70 14.90
N LEU A 208 -19.29 -1.51 14.97
CA LEU A 208 -18.30 -2.24 14.15
C LEU A 208 -18.26 -3.74 14.46
N TYR A 209 -18.43 -4.13 15.72
CA TYR A 209 -18.32 -5.52 16.18
C TYR A 209 -19.66 -6.20 16.46
N SER A 210 -20.79 -5.52 16.27
CA SER A 210 -22.11 -6.15 16.37
C SER A 210 -22.42 -7.04 15.15
N ASN A 211 -23.31 -8.01 15.40
CA ASN A 211 -23.94 -8.83 14.37
C ASN A 211 -25.21 -8.17 13.80
N SER A 212 -25.64 -7.03 14.34
CA SER A 212 -26.85 -6.31 13.93
C SER A 212 -26.70 -5.56 12.60
N TYR A 213 -25.48 -5.40 12.10
CA TYR A 213 -25.19 -4.71 10.84
C TYR A 213 -24.34 -5.58 9.91
N ASP A 214 -24.68 -5.55 8.61
CA ASP A 214 -23.91 -6.23 7.56
C ASP A 214 -22.46 -5.72 7.53
N LYS A 215 -21.50 -6.66 7.47
CA LYS A 215 -20.07 -6.35 7.37
C LYS A 215 -19.74 -5.38 6.23
N LYS A 216 -20.39 -5.51 5.07
CA LYS A 216 -20.22 -4.60 3.92
C LYS A 216 -20.62 -3.17 4.27
N ILE A 217 -21.65 -2.96 5.09
CA ILE A 217 -22.05 -1.62 5.54
C ILE A 217 -20.99 -1.05 6.46
N LYS A 218 -20.52 -1.84 7.42
CA LYS A 218 -19.47 -1.46 8.38
C LYS A 218 -18.15 -1.11 7.66
N ASP A 219 -17.73 -1.94 6.70
CA ASP A 219 -16.54 -1.71 5.90
C ASP A 219 -16.68 -0.49 4.98
N LYS A 220 -17.86 -0.27 4.39
CA LYS A 220 -18.13 0.91 3.56
C LYS A 220 -18.12 2.19 4.39
N PHE A 221 -18.71 2.17 5.58
CA PHE A 221 -18.68 3.29 6.52
C PHE A 221 -17.26 3.62 6.92
N PHE A 222 -16.51 2.62 7.41
CA PHE A 222 -15.15 2.84 7.88
C PHE A 222 -14.23 3.37 6.77
N LYS A 223 -14.33 2.84 5.55
CA LYS A 223 -13.54 3.33 4.41
C LYS A 223 -14.03 4.68 3.91
N GLY A 224 -15.32 4.81 3.63
CA GLY A 224 -15.88 5.96 2.92
C GLY A 224 -16.08 7.21 3.79
N TYR A 225 -16.19 7.04 5.11
CA TYR A 225 -16.35 8.13 6.05
C TYR A 225 -15.06 8.36 6.84
N ILE A 226 -14.61 7.39 7.62
CA ILE A 226 -13.46 7.56 8.53
C ILE A 226 -12.14 7.71 7.76
N GLU A 227 -11.78 6.73 6.90
CA GLU A 227 -10.52 6.77 6.13
C GLU A 227 -10.46 7.98 5.19
N GLU A 228 -11.49 8.23 4.37
CA GLU A 228 -11.50 9.37 3.44
C GLU A 228 -11.46 10.73 4.17
N SER A 229 -12.08 10.86 5.35
CA SER A 229 -11.98 12.11 6.14
C SER A 229 -10.54 12.40 6.56
N ILE A 230 -9.81 11.38 7.02
CA ILE A 230 -8.41 11.53 7.43
C ILE A 230 -7.52 11.79 6.20
N ILE A 231 -7.73 11.08 5.09
CA ILE A 231 -7.02 11.32 3.82
C ILE A 231 -7.22 12.76 3.36
N ASN A 232 -8.43 13.30 3.43
CA ASN A 232 -8.71 14.66 2.97
C ASN A 232 -8.07 15.74 3.84
N ASN A 233 -7.84 15.46 5.13
CA ASN A 233 -7.11 16.37 6.03
C ASN A 233 -5.62 16.48 5.70
N PHE A 234 -4.96 15.41 5.24
CA PHE A 234 -3.50 15.37 5.08
C PHE A 234 -3.02 15.28 3.64
N SER A 235 -3.87 14.79 2.73
CA SER A 235 -3.57 14.67 1.30
C SER A 235 -2.25 13.93 0.98
N PRO A 236 -1.94 12.78 1.59
CA PRO A 236 -0.65 12.12 1.36
C PRO A 236 -0.47 11.68 -0.10
N CYS A 237 0.78 11.72 -0.58
CA CYS A 237 1.18 11.38 -1.97
C CYS A 237 0.60 10.04 -2.46
N GLY A 238 0.59 9.04 -1.57
CA GLY A 238 0.18 7.68 -1.84
C GLY A 238 -1.32 7.45 -1.77
N ASN A 239 -2.16 8.47 -1.63
CA ASN A 239 -3.61 8.32 -1.67
C ASN A 239 -4.23 9.07 -2.84
N LYS A 240 -5.33 8.51 -3.37
CA LYS A 240 -6.24 9.25 -4.24
C LYS A 240 -7.29 9.91 -3.36
N LYS A 241 -7.44 11.24 -3.43
CA LYS A 241 -8.55 11.95 -2.79
C LYS A 241 -9.89 11.46 -3.34
N LYS A 242 -10.85 11.26 -2.45
CA LYS A 242 -12.25 11.00 -2.81
C LYS A 242 -13.17 11.82 -1.92
N ASP A 243 -14.39 12.00 -2.39
CA ASP A 243 -15.43 12.63 -1.59
C ASP A 243 -15.79 11.75 -0.40
N ILE A 244 -15.99 12.40 0.74
CA ILE A 244 -16.45 11.74 1.96
C ILE A 244 -17.88 11.27 1.71
N LYS A 245 -18.14 10.00 1.95
CA LYS A 245 -19.48 9.42 1.76
C LYS A 245 -20.36 9.74 2.96
N ASN A 246 -21.59 10.14 2.69
CA ASN A 246 -22.60 10.33 3.72
C ASN A 246 -23.21 8.99 4.14
N PHE A 247 -23.46 8.83 5.43
CA PHE A 247 -24.10 7.64 6.01
C PHE A 247 -25.21 8.06 6.97
N ILE A 248 -26.32 7.33 6.93
CA ILE A 248 -27.41 7.48 7.90
C ILE A 248 -27.19 6.41 8.97
N LEU A 249 -26.59 6.81 10.09
CA LEU A 249 -26.30 5.97 11.26
C LEU A 249 -26.77 6.69 12.53
N PRO A 250 -26.92 5.98 13.66
CA PRO A 250 -27.24 6.63 14.93
C PRO A 250 -26.25 7.76 15.24
N SER A 251 -26.76 8.90 15.72
CA SER A 251 -25.96 10.11 15.96
C SER A 251 -24.77 9.86 16.89
N LEU A 252 -24.92 8.99 17.88
CA LEU A 252 -23.83 8.59 18.78
C LEU A 252 -22.70 7.83 18.08
N VAL A 253 -23.02 7.01 17.06
CA VAL A 253 -22.00 6.30 16.26
C VAL A 253 -21.20 7.29 15.42
N LEU A 254 -21.89 8.26 14.79
CA LEU A 254 -21.23 9.31 14.00
C LEU A 254 -20.35 10.19 14.89
N LYS A 255 -20.85 10.60 16.06
CA LYS A 255 -20.08 11.37 17.05
C LYS A 255 -18.80 10.64 17.49
N ASP A 256 -18.90 9.34 17.80
CA ASP A 256 -17.73 8.55 18.17
C ASP A 256 -16.74 8.39 17.00
N ALA A 257 -17.24 8.30 15.76
CA ALA A 257 -16.40 8.29 14.56
C ALA A 257 -15.66 9.62 14.35
N ASP A 258 -16.34 10.75 14.49
CA ASP A 258 -15.72 12.08 14.42
C ASP A 258 -14.64 12.26 15.50
N ASN A 259 -14.91 11.82 16.73
CA ASN A 259 -13.94 11.87 17.81
C ASN A 259 -12.72 10.98 17.52
N PHE A 260 -12.93 9.79 16.96
CA PHE A 260 -11.83 8.91 16.53
C PHE A 260 -11.02 9.55 15.40
N ILE A 261 -11.68 10.14 14.39
CA ILE A 261 -11.02 10.86 13.29
C ILE A 261 -10.14 11.99 13.85
N ASN A 262 -10.69 12.82 14.74
CA ASN A 262 -9.96 13.94 15.36
C ASN A 262 -8.75 13.43 16.15
N LEU A 263 -8.90 12.38 16.95
CA LEU A 263 -7.79 11.78 17.69
C LEU A 263 -6.66 11.31 16.76
N VAL A 264 -6.98 10.66 15.63
CA VAL A 264 -5.98 10.22 14.65
C VAL A 264 -5.32 11.43 13.98
N CYS A 265 -6.10 12.44 13.60
CA CYS A 265 -5.59 13.67 12.99
C CYS A 265 -4.64 14.44 13.92
N ASP A 266 -4.98 14.57 15.19
CA ASP A 266 -4.15 15.27 16.17
C ASP A 266 -2.85 14.51 16.45
N ASP A 267 -2.92 13.19 16.53
CA ASP A 267 -1.73 12.35 16.65
C ASP A 267 -0.79 12.48 15.44
N ILE A 268 -1.34 12.45 14.23
CA ILE A 268 -0.60 12.70 12.99
C ILE A 268 0.11 14.07 13.03
N LYS A 269 -0.60 15.14 13.42
CA LYS A 269 -0.02 16.50 13.49
C LYS A 269 1.10 16.54 14.52
N SER A 270 0.89 15.95 15.69
CA SER A 270 1.88 15.92 16.79
C SER A 270 3.17 15.19 16.42
N THR A 271 3.10 14.19 15.54
CA THR A 271 4.27 13.41 15.09
C THR A 271 4.94 13.99 13.85
N THR A 272 4.35 15.01 13.22
CA THR A 272 4.92 15.70 12.04
C THR A 272 5.65 16.98 12.44
N ASN A 273 5.20 17.64 13.52
CA ASN A 273 5.76 18.92 13.99
C ASN A 273 6.95 18.79 14.97
N LYS A 274 7.41 17.57 15.27
CA LYS A 274 8.64 17.37 16.06
C LYS A 274 9.83 17.31 15.11
N LEU A 275 10.44 18.48 14.88
CA LEU A 275 11.78 18.67 14.34
C LEU A 275 12.74 18.93 15.50
#